data_AF-A0A7L4ZDL5-F1
#
_entry.id   AF-A0A7L4ZDL5-F1
#
_cell.length_a   1.000
_cell.length_b   1.000
_cell.length_c   1.000
_cell.angle_alpha   90.00
_cell.angle_beta   90.00
_cell.angle_gamma   90.00
#
_symmetry.space_group_name_H-M   'P 1'
#
loop_
_entity.id
_entity.type
_entity.pdbx_description
1 polymer ?
#
loop_
_entity_poly.entity_id
_entity_poly.type
_entity_poly.pdbx_seq_one_letter_code
_entity_poly.pdbx_strand_id
1 'polypeptide(L)'
;MIENITNHLQKFDFDVRKSKDARFMDQKVTPDVLSIIADCVLNFDADRNIEFTKDDIWSDNYFNTNVKGIFNKPDAQNETTRQEYDKFTSQPLRTLAYSGVLKMRKSGNKNLYKIANKSILEFIGMKERNAYIFLYYYLEKVLSDSNLLRFFEDFKNKCINGTIDNTEFQNLKTRFQRFIIGNTPINGTTEVNRIFPKILNVYSCENNIQGTIKGRLSKRQIYYTDLMYNRPNWRDVDKNKGISRTEAISEHENLMIEQNEAYSDYQVQKAMNMVRKMYTQSEVTDQWSNGEATQIHHIFPKSDFPKLAHYLENLIKLTPTQHYTKAHPSNKTQQINKDYQLICLLAKTDSIETSIKKGEFVYRKESFIYVINTGLTEKLDYEIDFRKIKNELARIYNAA
;
A
#
# COMPACT_ATOMS: atom_id res chain seq x y z
N MET A 1 12.59 6.43 4.67
CA MET A 1 11.83 6.32 3.40
C MET A 1 11.22 7.64 2.99
N ILE A 2 10.49 8.36 3.85
CA ILE A 2 9.98 9.71 3.52
C ILE A 2 11.09 10.62 2.99
N GLU A 3 12.22 10.68 3.67
CA GLU A 3 13.39 11.42 3.21
C GLU A 3 13.89 10.96 1.82
N ASN A 4 13.92 9.64 1.56
CA ASN A 4 14.28 9.10 0.25
C ASN A 4 13.29 9.54 -0.85
N ILE A 5 11.98 9.54 -0.55
CA ILE A 5 10.94 10.05 -1.46
C ILE A 5 11.18 11.53 -1.73
N THR A 6 11.33 12.35 -0.69
CA THR A 6 11.54 13.79 -0.83
C THR A 6 12.82 14.11 -1.62
N ASN A 7 13.94 13.44 -1.31
CA ASN A 7 15.22 13.60 -2.01
C ASN A 7 15.13 13.15 -3.48
N HIS A 8 14.35 12.11 -3.78
CA HIS A 8 14.07 11.69 -5.15
C HIS A 8 13.26 12.76 -5.90
N LEU A 9 12.16 13.23 -5.31
CA LEU A 9 11.26 14.21 -5.93
C LEU A 9 11.92 15.58 -6.13
N GLN A 10 12.84 16.00 -5.27
CA GLN A 10 13.59 17.25 -5.40
C GLN A 10 14.50 17.31 -6.64
N LYS A 11 14.84 16.16 -7.24
CA LYS A 11 15.65 16.10 -8.47
C LYS A 11 14.88 16.56 -9.71
N PHE A 12 13.57 16.78 -9.59
CA PHE A 12 12.69 17.09 -10.69
C PHE A 12 11.96 18.41 -10.47
N ASP A 13 11.65 19.07 -11.59
CA ASP A 13 10.79 20.24 -11.68
C ASP A 13 9.41 19.79 -12.18
N PHE A 14 8.44 19.71 -11.27
CA PHE A 14 7.08 19.27 -11.58
C PHE A 14 6.12 20.43 -11.88
N ASP A 15 6.65 21.59 -12.29
CA ASP A 15 5.81 22.69 -12.74
C ASP A 15 5.05 22.30 -14.02
N VAL A 16 3.75 22.05 -13.86
CA VAL A 16 2.85 21.63 -14.95
C VAL A 16 2.78 22.68 -16.06
N ARG A 17 3.07 23.96 -15.75
CA ARG A 17 3.14 25.03 -16.76
C ARG A 17 4.32 24.84 -17.71
N LYS A 18 5.40 24.19 -17.27
CA LYS A 18 6.58 23.87 -18.08
C LYS A 18 6.40 22.54 -18.79
N SER A 19 5.97 21.49 -18.07
CA SER A 19 5.80 20.16 -18.68
C SER A 19 4.65 20.12 -19.70
N LYS A 20 3.66 21.01 -19.55
CA LYS A 20 2.39 21.03 -20.29
C LYS A 20 1.63 19.70 -20.24
N ASP A 21 1.94 18.84 -19.27
CA ASP A 21 1.44 17.48 -19.21
C ASP A 21 0.51 17.30 -18.01
N ALA A 22 -0.76 17.02 -18.29
CA ALA A 22 -1.79 16.81 -17.27
C ALA A 22 -1.74 15.43 -16.62
N ARG A 23 -0.93 14.50 -17.12
CA ARG A 23 -0.90 13.09 -16.67
C ARG A 23 0.00 12.87 -15.45
N PHE A 24 0.26 13.92 -14.68
CA PHE A 24 0.88 13.81 -13.36
C PHE A 24 -0.05 13.09 -12.37
N MET A 25 -1.38 13.19 -12.57
CA MET A 25 -2.41 12.50 -11.80
C MET A 25 -3.62 12.20 -12.69
N ASP A 26 -4.40 11.17 -12.37
CA ASP A 26 -5.56 10.78 -13.16
C ASP A 26 -6.67 10.10 -12.34
N GLN A 27 -7.85 9.89 -12.95
CA GLN A 27 -9.06 9.43 -12.24
C GLN A 27 -8.90 8.08 -11.51
N LYS A 28 -8.19 7.13 -12.10
CA LYS A 28 -8.03 5.77 -11.56
C LYS A 28 -6.83 5.65 -10.61
N VAL A 29 -6.08 6.74 -10.40
CA VAL A 29 -4.92 6.74 -9.49
C VAL A 29 -5.43 6.94 -8.06
N THR A 30 -5.58 5.84 -7.34
CA THR A 30 -5.88 5.77 -5.91
C THR A 30 -4.81 4.93 -5.20
N PRO A 31 -4.68 4.99 -3.87
CA PRO A 31 -3.60 4.28 -3.17
C PRO A 31 -3.59 2.76 -3.42
N ASP A 32 -4.76 2.12 -3.35
CA ASP A 32 -4.97 0.70 -3.65
C ASP A 32 -4.58 0.33 -5.09
N VAL A 33 -5.03 1.12 -6.06
CA VAL A 33 -4.72 0.88 -7.48
C VAL A 33 -3.25 1.13 -7.80
N LEU A 34 -2.65 2.20 -7.26
CA LEU A 34 -1.24 2.49 -7.47
C LEU A 34 -0.34 1.41 -6.86
N SER A 35 -0.70 0.93 -5.66
CA SER A 35 -0.01 -0.17 -4.97
C SER A 35 -0.02 -1.45 -5.78
N ILE A 36 -1.18 -1.91 -6.27
CA ILE A 36 -1.25 -3.15 -7.05
C ILE A 36 -0.55 -3.02 -8.41
N ILE A 37 -0.62 -1.87 -9.09
CA ILE A 37 0.10 -1.69 -10.35
C ILE A 37 1.61 -1.66 -10.13
N ALA A 38 2.09 -1.02 -9.06
CA ALA A 38 3.51 -1.06 -8.71
C ALA A 38 3.99 -2.50 -8.43
N ASP A 39 3.19 -3.29 -7.71
CA ASP A 39 3.47 -4.70 -7.46
C ASP A 39 3.47 -5.54 -8.76
N CYS A 40 2.51 -5.32 -9.66
CA CYS A 40 2.49 -5.98 -10.97
C CYS A 40 3.73 -5.64 -11.81
N VAL A 41 4.19 -4.38 -11.78
CA VAL A 41 5.43 -3.98 -12.47
C VAL A 41 6.65 -4.68 -11.89
N LEU A 42 6.76 -4.78 -10.57
CA LEU A 42 7.90 -5.45 -9.92
C LEU A 42 7.93 -6.96 -10.23
N ASN A 43 6.77 -7.62 -10.24
CA ASN A 43 6.67 -9.04 -10.59
C ASN A 43 6.88 -9.27 -12.08
N PHE A 44 6.41 -8.38 -12.95
CA PHE A 44 6.69 -8.45 -14.38
C PHE A 44 8.17 -8.23 -14.68
N ASP A 45 8.81 -7.19 -14.13
CA ASP A 45 10.25 -6.98 -14.37
C ASP A 45 11.07 -8.16 -13.85
N ALA A 46 10.72 -8.69 -12.67
CA ALA A 46 11.40 -9.83 -12.03
C ALA A 46 12.92 -9.67 -11.99
N ASP A 47 13.38 -8.45 -11.70
CA ASP A 47 14.79 -8.05 -11.65
C ASP A 47 15.56 -8.19 -12.97
N ARG A 48 14.84 -8.34 -14.10
CA ARG A 48 15.42 -8.42 -15.43
C ARG A 48 15.80 -7.05 -15.99
N ASN A 49 15.35 -5.96 -15.36
CA ASN A 49 15.65 -4.59 -15.76
C ASN A 49 15.27 -4.29 -17.22
N ILE A 50 14.05 -4.69 -17.59
CA ILE A 50 13.53 -4.67 -18.96
C ILE A 50 12.62 -3.46 -19.20
N GLU A 51 12.40 -3.15 -20.48
CA GLU A 51 11.35 -2.23 -20.87
C GLU A 51 10.03 -2.98 -21.06
N PHE A 52 8.92 -2.31 -20.77
CA PHE A 52 7.59 -2.88 -20.89
C PHE A 52 6.56 -1.82 -21.28
N THR A 53 5.46 -2.26 -21.85
CA THR A 53 4.28 -1.46 -22.14
C THR A 53 3.17 -1.75 -21.14
N LYS A 54 2.10 -0.95 -21.19
CA LYS A 54 0.89 -1.25 -20.42
C LYS A 54 0.27 -2.61 -20.79
N ASP A 55 0.42 -3.03 -22.06
CA ASP A 55 -0.17 -4.25 -22.58
C ASP A 55 0.60 -5.48 -22.07
N ASP A 56 1.92 -5.35 -21.87
CA ASP A 56 2.74 -6.40 -21.28
C ASP A 56 2.35 -6.65 -19.81
N ILE A 57 2.17 -5.59 -19.01
CA ILE A 57 1.70 -5.70 -17.62
C ILE A 57 0.30 -6.32 -17.56
N TRP A 58 -0.60 -5.91 -18.46
CA TRP A 58 -1.95 -6.42 -18.49
C TRP A 58 -2.01 -7.90 -18.90
N SER A 59 -1.27 -8.29 -19.94
CA SER A 59 -1.26 -9.67 -20.41
C SER A 59 -0.55 -10.63 -19.45
N ASP A 60 0.18 -10.12 -18.46
CA ASP A 60 0.86 -10.94 -17.46
C ASP A 60 -0.10 -11.76 -16.58
N ASN A 61 0.29 -13.00 -16.28
CA ASN A 61 -0.51 -13.90 -15.46
C ASN A 61 -0.71 -13.37 -14.04
N TYR A 62 0.32 -12.75 -13.45
CA TYR A 62 0.23 -12.17 -12.11
C TYR A 62 -0.83 -11.06 -12.04
N PHE A 63 -0.87 -10.19 -13.06
CA PHE A 63 -1.90 -9.16 -13.16
C PHE A 63 -3.29 -9.80 -13.29
N ASN A 64 -3.46 -10.76 -14.20
CA ASN A 64 -4.76 -11.39 -14.46
C ASN A 64 -5.31 -12.15 -13.26
N THR A 65 -4.46 -12.84 -12.50
CA THR A 65 -4.87 -13.57 -11.29
C THR A 65 -5.31 -12.60 -10.19
N ASN A 66 -4.51 -11.56 -9.90
CA ASN A 66 -4.73 -10.72 -8.73
C ASN A 66 -5.72 -9.58 -8.99
N VAL A 67 -5.64 -8.89 -10.12
CA VAL A 67 -6.46 -7.70 -10.38
C VAL A 67 -7.93 -8.06 -10.65
N LYS A 68 -8.20 -9.18 -11.33
CA LYS A 68 -9.58 -9.60 -11.67
C LYS A 68 -10.40 -9.90 -10.41
N GLY A 69 -9.84 -10.72 -9.50
CA GLY A 69 -10.51 -11.12 -8.27
C GLY A 69 -10.70 -9.96 -7.29
N ILE A 70 -9.70 -9.09 -7.14
CA ILE A 70 -9.74 -8.02 -6.15
C ILE A 70 -10.73 -6.92 -6.54
N PHE A 71 -10.75 -6.54 -7.82
CA PHE A 71 -11.54 -5.40 -8.30
C PHE A 71 -12.88 -5.81 -8.94
N ASN A 72 -13.26 -7.10 -8.84
CA ASN A 72 -14.49 -7.67 -9.40
C ASN A 72 -14.76 -7.26 -10.85
N LYS A 73 -13.69 -7.18 -11.65
CA LYS A 73 -13.81 -6.74 -13.02
C LYS A 73 -13.97 -7.95 -13.97
N PRO A 74 -14.84 -7.86 -15.00
CA PRO A 74 -15.07 -8.94 -15.96
C PRO A 74 -13.83 -9.24 -16.79
N ASP A 75 -13.84 -10.33 -17.58
CA ASP A 75 -12.64 -10.77 -18.30
C ASP A 75 -12.02 -9.67 -19.18
N ALA A 76 -10.69 -9.58 -19.14
CA ALA A 76 -9.86 -8.69 -19.96
C ALA A 76 -10.12 -8.85 -21.46
N GLN A 77 -10.55 -10.05 -21.87
CA GLN A 77 -10.89 -10.39 -23.26
C GLN A 77 -12.31 -9.93 -23.66
N ASN A 78 -13.10 -9.41 -22.72
CA ASN A 78 -14.40 -8.83 -23.03
C ASN A 78 -14.22 -7.42 -23.59
N GLU A 79 -14.45 -7.26 -24.91
CA GLU A 79 -14.26 -6.02 -25.66
C GLU A 79 -14.95 -4.80 -25.02
N THR A 80 -16.07 -5.02 -24.32
CA THR A 80 -16.86 -3.94 -23.68
C THR A 80 -16.19 -3.31 -22.45
N THR A 81 -15.21 -3.99 -21.83
CA THR A 81 -14.53 -3.50 -20.60
C THR A 81 -13.08 -3.11 -20.82
N ARG A 82 -12.57 -3.35 -22.02
CA ARG A 82 -11.19 -3.09 -22.45
C ARG A 82 -10.75 -1.65 -22.16
N GLN A 83 -11.60 -0.66 -22.38
CA GLN A 83 -11.30 0.75 -22.15
C GLN A 83 -11.17 1.13 -20.66
N GLU A 84 -11.90 0.46 -19.78
CA GLU A 84 -11.85 0.72 -18.34
C GLU A 84 -10.62 0.07 -17.69
N TYR A 85 -10.25 -1.12 -18.17
CA TYR A 85 -8.98 -1.76 -17.84
C TYR A 85 -7.79 -0.98 -18.37
N ASP A 86 -7.89 -0.46 -19.59
CA ASP A 86 -6.81 0.31 -20.19
C ASP A 86 -6.43 1.52 -19.32
N LYS A 87 -7.43 2.24 -18.79
CA LYS A 87 -7.21 3.36 -17.86
C LYS A 87 -6.67 2.90 -16.52
N PHE A 88 -7.10 1.72 -16.05
CA PHE A 88 -6.67 1.17 -14.75
C PHE A 88 -5.16 0.91 -14.72
N THR A 89 -4.58 0.45 -15.83
CA THR A 89 -3.12 0.21 -15.92
C THR A 89 -2.37 1.44 -16.42
N SER A 90 -2.86 2.10 -17.48
CA SER A 90 -2.12 3.20 -18.10
C SER A 90 -2.00 4.44 -17.22
N GLN A 91 -3.02 4.77 -16.42
CA GLN A 91 -3.00 5.98 -15.59
C GLN A 91 -1.98 5.89 -14.45
N PRO A 92 -1.95 4.82 -13.62
CA PRO A 92 -0.91 4.67 -12.61
C PRO A 92 0.51 4.61 -13.19
N LEU A 93 0.71 3.91 -14.32
CA LEU A 93 2.02 3.90 -15.00
C LEU A 93 2.46 5.29 -15.44
N ARG A 94 1.53 6.13 -15.93
CA ARG A 94 1.83 7.53 -16.28
C ARG A 94 2.19 8.37 -15.07
N THR A 95 1.49 8.22 -13.94
CA THR A 95 1.84 8.90 -12.68
C THR A 95 3.20 8.45 -12.15
N LEU A 96 3.50 7.15 -12.17
CA LEU A 96 4.81 6.62 -11.77
C LEU A 96 5.94 7.11 -12.69
N ALA A 97 5.66 7.26 -13.99
CA ALA A 97 6.61 7.85 -14.93
C ALA A 97 6.81 9.35 -14.71
N TYR A 98 5.73 10.10 -14.49
CA TYR A 98 5.80 11.54 -14.26
C TYR A 98 6.60 11.86 -13.00
N SER A 99 6.42 11.07 -11.92
CA SER A 99 7.19 11.20 -10.67
C SER A 99 8.65 10.71 -10.76
N GLY A 100 9.09 10.21 -11.92
CA GLY A 100 10.44 9.69 -12.12
C GLY A 100 10.73 8.35 -11.43
N VAL A 101 9.72 7.68 -10.86
CA VAL A 101 9.86 6.31 -10.32
C VAL A 101 10.02 5.31 -11.46
N LEU A 102 9.33 5.55 -12.58
CA LEU A 102 9.59 4.92 -13.87
C LEU A 102 10.21 5.94 -14.83
N LYS A 103 11.05 5.46 -15.75
CA LYS A 103 11.38 6.16 -16.99
C LYS A 103 10.31 5.84 -18.01
N MET A 104 10.01 6.81 -18.89
CA MET A 104 9.11 6.60 -20.01
C MET A 104 9.69 7.20 -21.28
N ARG A 105 9.63 6.45 -22.37
CA ARG A 105 9.90 6.95 -23.73
C ARG A 105 8.78 6.51 -24.67
N LYS A 106 8.56 7.28 -25.73
CA LYS A 106 7.63 6.88 -26.80
C LYS A 106 8.35 6.03 -27.84
N SER A 107 7.65 5.01 -28.35
CA SER A 107 8.05 4.24 -29.52
C SER A 107 6.83 4.09 -30.41
N GLY A 108 6.75 4.92 -31.45
CA GLY A 108 5.51 5.12 -32.23
C GLY A 108 4.36 5.58 -31.33
N ASN A 109 3.25 4.86 -31.38
CA ASN A 109 2.05 5.15 -30.58
C ASN A 109 2.07 4.54 -29.16
N LYS A 110 3.13 3.80 -28.80
CA LYS A 110 3.23 3.11 -27.52
C LYS A 110 4.15 3.87 -26.55
N ASN A 111 3.78 3.85 -25.27
CA ASN A 111 4.67 4.26 -24.19
C ASN A 111 5.41 3.03 -23.69
N LEU A 112 6.74 3.09 -23.72
CA LEU A 112 7.63 2.12 -23.09
C LEU A 112 8.08 2.68 -21.75
N TYR A 113 7.97 1.84 -20.73
CA TYR A 113 8.33 2.13 -19.35
C TYR A 113 9.51 1.27 -18.92
N LYS A 114 10.29 1.78 -17.97
CA LYS A 114 11.37 1.05 -17.31
C LYS A 114 11.49 1.50 -15.86
N ILE A 115 11.81 0.59 -14.95
CA ILE A 115 12.02 0.94 -13.54
C ILE A 115 13.23 1.88 -13.43
N ALA A 116 13.02 3.03 -12.77
CA ALA A 116 14.07 4.03 -12.57
C ALA A 116 14.48 4.16 -11.10
N ASN A 117 13.51 4.03 -10.18
CA ASN A 117 13.76 3.97 -8.74
C ASN A 117 13.05 2.75 -8.14
N LYS A 118 13.77 1.62 -8.10
CA LYS A 118 13.23 0.35 -7.60
C LYS A 118 12.81 0.43 -6.13
N SER A 119 13.62 1.07 -5.29
CA SER A 119 13.34 1.19 -3.84
C SER A 119 12.02 1.92 -3.55
N ILE A 120 11.74 3.01 -4.26
CA ILE A 120 10.45 3.72 -4.12
C ILE A 120 9.32 2.88 -4.71
N LEU A 121 9.53 2.20 -5.84
CA LEU A 121 8.50 1.35 -6.45
C LEU A 121 8.13 0.17 -5.54
N GLU A 122 9.13 -0.49 -4.92
CA GLU A 122 8.94 -1.53 -3.90
C GLU A 122 8.18 -1.00 -2.70
N PHE A 123 8.52 0.20 -2.21
CA PHE A 123 7.80 0.84 -1.12
C PHE A 123 6.32 1.06 -1.45
N ILE A 124 6.02 1.66 -2.61
CA ILE A 124 4.65 1.89 -3.11
C ILE A 124 3.90 0.56 -3.25
N GLY A 125 4.56 -0.42 -3.87
CA GLY A 125 4.00 -1.72 -4.15
C GLY A 125 3.76 -2.56 -2.90
N MET A 126 4.35 -2.24 -1.75
CA MET A 126 4.27 -3.09 -0.56
C MET A 126 2.90 -3.05 0.12
N LYS A 127 2.37 -1.85 0.37
CA LYS A 127 1.09 -1.62 1.08
C LYS A 127 0.39 -0.40 0.50
N GLU A 128 -0.94 -0.41 0.50
CA GLU A 128 -1.75 0.72 0.02
C GLU A 128 -1.45 2.01 0.79
N ARG A 129 -1.14 1.89 2.09
CA ARG A 129 -0.73 3.03 2.92
C ARG A 129 0.57 3.66 2.45
N ASN A 130 1.51 2.88 1.91
CA ASN A 130 2.77 3.39 1.39
C ASN A 130 2.53 4.15 0.08
N ALA A 131 1.67 3.62 -0.80
CA ALA A 131 1.24 4.32 -2.00
C ALA A 131 0.54 5.64 -1.67
N TYR A 132 -0.28 5.68 -0.61
CA TYR A 132 -0.87 6.92 -0.09
C TYR A 132 0.18 7.93 0.37
N ILE A 133 1.15 7.51 1.20
CA ILE A 133 2.24 8.37 1.69
C ILE A 133 3.03 8.94 0.50
N PHE A 134 3.37 8.10 -0.47
CA PHE A 134 4.04 8.54 -1.70
C PHE A 134 3.21 9.58 -2.46
N LEU A 135 1.91 9.31 -2.68
CA LEU A 135 1.01 10.24 -3.38
C LEU A 135 0.93 11.60 -2.68
N TYR A 136 0.89 11.64 -1.34
CA TYR A 136 0.86 12.89 -0.60
C TYR A 136 2.09 13.76 -0.91
N TYR A 137 3.30 13.24 -0.67
CA TYR A 137 4.55 13.99 -0.89
C TYR A 137 4.77 14.36 -2.36
N TYR A 138 4.42 13.45 -3.27
CA TYR A 138 4.49 13.71 -4.71
C TYR A 138 3.55 14.84 -5.13
N LEU A 139 2.28 14.79 -4.73
CA LEU A 139 1.29 15.80 -5.12
C LEU A 139 1.56 17.15 -4.46
N GLU A 140 2.02 17.17 -3.21
CA GLU A 140 2.44 18.40 -2.53
C GLU A 140 3.58 19.08 -3.31
N LYS A 141 4.59 18.31 -3.77
CA LYS A 141 5.67 18.84 -4.61
C LYS A 141 5.15 19.37 -5.95
N VAL A 142 4.29 18.64 -6.65
CA VAL A 142 3.68 19.09 -7.92
C VAL A 142 2.92 20.41 -7.72
N LEU A 143 2.12 20.51 -6.66
CA LEU A 143 1.36 21.71 -6.32
C LEU A 143 2.28 22.88 -5.98
N SER A 144 3.39 22.62 -5.27
CA SER A 144 4.39 23.63 -4.90
C SER A 144 5.09 24.19 -6.15
N ASP A 145 5.67 23.32 -6.99
CA ASP A 145 6.39 23.73 -8.21
C ASP A 145 5.48 24.47 -9.20
N SER A 146 4.19 24.09 -9.23
CA SER A 146 3.16 24.71 -10.07
C SER A 146 2.58 26.00 -9.48
N ASN A 147 3.03 26.46 -8.30
CA ASN A 147 2.50 27.61 -7.56
C ASN A 147 0.99 27.53 -7.26
N LEU A 148 0.49 26.31 -7.04
CA LEU A 148 -0.88 26.01 -6.65
C LEU A 148 -1.04 25.74 -5.15
N LEU A 149 0.03 25.29 -4.47
CA LEU A 149 -0.03 24.85 -3.08
C LEU A 149 -0.63 25.94 -2.15
N ARG A 150 -0.31 27.22 -2.38
CA ARG A 150 -0.89 28.35 -1.63
C ARG A 150 -2.42 28.37 -1.59
N PHE A 151 -3.10 27.89 -2.63
CA PHE A 151 -4.56 27.84 -2.66
C PHE A 151 -5.12 26.65 -1.86
N PHE A 152 -4.35 25.56 -1.79
CA PHE A 152 -4.67 24.41 -0.94
C PHE A 152 -4.40 24.74 0.54
N GLU A 153 -3.37 25.51 0.84
CA GLU A 153 -3.10 26.04 2.18
C GLU A 153 -4.18 27.03 2.64
N ASP A 154 -4.63 27.94 1.77
CA ASP A 154 -5.78 28.82 2.08
C ASP A 154 -7.05 28.01 2.38
N PHE A 155 -7.34 26.99 1.58
CA PHE A 155 -8.45 26.07 1.82
C PHE A 155 -8.31 25.33 3.16
N LYS A 156 -7.12 24.82 3.48
CA LYS A 156 -6.81 24.17 4.77
C LYS A 156 -7.03 25.12 5.94
N ASN A 157 -6.53 26.35 5.85
CA ASN A 157 -6.72 27.35 6.91
C ASN A 157 -8.21 27.65 7.14
N LYS A 158 -9.01 27.77 6.07
CA LYS A 158 -10.47 27.94 6.17
C LYS A 158 -11.16 26.73 6.79
N CYS A 159 -10.71 25.51 6.49
CA CYS A 159 -11.21 24.30 7.17
C CYS A 159 -10.92 24.32 8.66
N ILE A 160 -9.67 24.61 9.05
CA ILE A 160 -9.24 24.64 10.46
C ILE A 160 -9.98 25.73 11.24
N ASN A 161 -10.18 26.89 10.63
CA ASN A 161 -10.87 28.02 11.27
C ASN A 161 -12.40 27.90 11.24
N GLY A 162 -12.96 26.83 10.65
CA GLY A 162 -14.40 26.62 10.55
C GLY A 162 -15.13 27.59 9.62
N THR A 163 -14.42 28.33 8.77
CA THR A 163 -14.99 29.32 7.84
C THR A 163 -15.19 28.75 6.43
N ILE A 164 -14.82 27.49 6.19
CA ILE A 164 -15.01 26.84 4.90
C ILE A 164 -16.49 26.61 4.58
N ASP A 165 -16.90 26.95 3.36
CA ASP A 165 -18.22 26.66 2.82
C ASP A 165 -18.15 26.12 1.37
N ASN A 166 -19.30 25.87 0.76
CA ASN A 166 -19.33 25.42 -0.63
C ASN A 166 -18.80 26.47 -1.62
N THR A 167 -18.92 27.76 -1.32
CA THR A 167 -18.43 28.85 -2.18
C THR A 167 -16.92 28.81 -2.24
N GLU A 168 -16.26 28.73 -1.08
CA GLU A 168 -14.80 28.63 -0.96
C GLU A 168 -14.26 27.34 -1.59
N PHE A 169 -14.97 26.23 -1.43
CA PHE A 169 -14.66 25.00 -2.14
C PHE A 169 -14.74 25.16 -3.67
N GLN A 170 -15.82 25.77 -4.19
CA GLN A 170 -15.95 26.03 -5.63
C GLN A 170 -14.87 27.00 -6.14
N ASN A 171 -14.43 27.96 -5.31
CA ASN A 171 -13.34 28.87 -5.65
C ASN A 171 -12.03 28.09 -5.89
N LEU A 172 -11.63 27.20 -4.97
CA LEU A 172 -10.45 26.35 -5.15
C LEU A 172 -10.59 25.48 -6.41
N LYS A 173 -11.73 24.80 -6.55
CA LYS A 173 -12.00 23.93 -7.70
C LYS A 173 -11.93 24.67 -9.03
N THR A 174 -12.52 25.86 -9.12
CA THR A 174 -12.52 26.70 -10.33
C THR A 174 -11.11 27.21 -10.65
N ARG A 175 -10.33 27.58 -9.64
CA ARG A 175 -8.92 27.95 -9.84
C ARG A 175 -8.12 26.78 -10.42
N PHE A 176 -8.30 25.58 -9.87
CA PHE A 176 -7.64 24.37 -10.38
C PHE A 176 -8.08 24.05 -11.81
N GLN A 177 -9.38 24.16 -12.13
CA GLN A 177 -9.90 24.00 -13.50
C GLN A 177 -9.23 24.95 -14.50
N ARG A 178 -9.20 26.25 -14.18
CA ARG A 178 -8.57 27.27 -15.03
C ARG A 178 -7.08 26.99 -15.22
N PHE A 179 -6.39 26.59 -14.15
CA PHE A 179 -4.98 26.24 -14.21
C PHE A 179 -4.71 25.08 -15.17
N ILE A 180 -5.44 23.95 -15.02
CA ILE A 180 -5.22 22.77 -15.85
C ILE A 180 -5.57 23.04 -17.31
N ILE A 181 -6.72 23.66 -17.58
CA ILE A 181 -7.17 23.97 -18.96
C ILE A 181 -6.22 24.97 -19.63
N GLY A 182 -5.73 25.98 -18.89
CA GLY A 182 -4.83 26.98 -19.45
C GLY A 182 -3.40 26.50 -19.69
N ASN A 183 -2.98 25.38 -19.09
CA ASN A 183 -1.58 24.95 -19.11
C ASN A 183 -1.35 23.53 -19.65
N THR A 184 -2.40 22.81 -20.03
CA THR A 184 -2.28 21.43 -20.53
C THR A 184 -3.22 21.19 -21.72
N PRO A 185 -3.05 20.09 -22.49
CA PRO A 185 -3.96 19.72 -23.57
C PRO A 185 -5.40 19.34 -23.16
N ILE A 186 -5.76 19.40 -21.87
CA ILE A 186 -7.13 19.11 -21.43
C ILE A 186 -8.03 20.32 -21.76
N ASN A 187 -9.00 20.12 -22.66
CA ASN A 187 -9.83 21.21 -23.20
C ASN A 187 -11.17 21.41 -22.47
N GLY A 188 -11.45 20.70 -21.37
CA GLY A 188 -12.75 20.76 -20.69
C GLY A 188 -12.73 20.38 -19.22
N THR A 189 -13.76 20.82 -18.49
CA THR A 189 -13.82 20.65 -17.02
C THR A 189 -14.17 19.23 -16.58
N THR A 190 -14.75 18.40 -17.45
CA THR A 190 -15.16 17.01 -17.11
C THR A 190 -14.00 16.15 -16.63
N GLU A 191 -12.87 16.17 -17.35
CA GLU A 191 -11.68 15.42 -16.97
C GLU A 191 -11.03 16.01 -15.72
N VAL A 192 -10.93 17.34 -15.64
CA VAL A 192 -10.38 18.02 -14.46
C VAL A 192 -11.20 17.72 -13.20
N ASN A 193 -12.53 17.63 -13.32
CA ASN A 193 -13.42 17.28 -12.21
C ASN A 193 -13.26 15.84 -11.72
N ARG A 194 -12.68 14.95 -12.54
CA ARG A 194 -12.34 13.57 -12.15
C ARG A 194 -10.96 13.48 -11.50
N ILE A 195 -10.02 14.32 -11.94
CA ILE A 195 -8.66 14.41 -11.39
C ILE A 195 -8.66 15.13 -10.03
N PHE A 196 -9.35 16.26 -9.94
CA PHE A 196 -9.30 17.15 -8.77
C PHE A 196 -9.57 16.46 -7.43
N PRO A 197 -10.61 15.60 -7.28
CA PRO A 197 -10.82 14.85 -6.04
C PRO A 197 -9.65 13.94 -5.65
N LYS A 198 -8.91 13.40 -6.63
CA LYS A 198 -7.78 12.50 -6.38
C LYS A 198 -6.56 13.24 -5.84
N ILE A 199 -6.51 14.55 -6.03
CA ILE A 199 -5.48 15.42 -5.47
C ILE A 199 -5.96 15.99 -4.13
N LEU A 200 -7.11 16.67 -4.15
CA LEU A 200 -7.65 17.34 -2.97
C LEU A 200 -7.86 16.36 -1.81
N ASN A 201 -8.45 15.19 -2.05
CA ASN A 201 -8.77 14.29 -0.95
C ASN A 201 -7.52 13.65 -0.33
N VAL A 202 -6.45 13.40 -1.11
CA VAL A 202 -5.17 12.93 -0.55
C VAL A 202 -4.58 13.99 0.38
N TYR A 203 -4.55 15.25 -0.08
CA TYR A 203 -4.09 16.38 0.72
C TYR A 203 -4.95 16.60 1.97
N SER A 204 -6.28 16.59 1.81
CA SER A 204 -7.24 16.76 2.91
C SER A 204 -7.17 15.66 3.95
N CYS A 205 -6.96 14.41 3.52
CA CYS A 205 -6.82 13.27 4.42
C CYS A 205 -5.57 13.39 5.28
N GLU A 206 -4.44 13.81 4.71
CA GLU A 206 -3.21 13.97 5.48
C GLU A 206 -3.34 15.09 6.52
N ASN A 207 -4.01 16.18 6.14
CA ASN A 207 -4.22 17.34 6.99
C ASN A 207 -5.44 17.25 7.91
N ASN A 208 -6.18 16.12 7.94
CA ASN A 208 -7.38 15.91 8.75
C ASN A 208 -8.47 17.00 8.55
N ILE A 209 -8.70 17.40 7.30
CA ILE A 209 -9.67 18.45 6.94
C ILE A 209 -10.74 17.92 5.98
N GLN A 210 -11.78 18.73 5.75
CA GLN A 210 -12.77 18.47 4.71
C GLN A 210 -12.12 18.44 3.32
N GLY A 211 -12.79 17.79 2.37
CA GLY A 211 -12.38 17.69 0.97
C GLY A 211 -13.62 17.63 0.10
N THR A 212 -13.66 16.74 -0.89
CA THR A 212 -14.82 16.60 -1.78
C THR A 212 -15.41 15.20 -1.85
N ILE A 213 -16.74 15.13 -1.76
CA ILE A 213 -17.53 13.91 -1.96
C ILE A 213 -18.64 14.24 -2.97
N LYS A 214 -18.74 13.45 -4.03
CA LYS A 214 -19.71 13.65 -5.13
C LYS A 214 -19.67 15.08 -5.71
N GLY A 215 -18.49 15.70 -5.75
CA GLY A 215 -18.26 17.02 -6.33
C GLY A 215 -18.70 18.21 -5.48
N ARG A 216 -19.04 17.98 -4.20
CA ARG A 216 -19.38 19.01 -3.20
C ARG A 216 -18.41 18.96 -2.02
N LEU A 217 -18.35 20.03 -1.22
CA LEU A 217 -17.60 20.03 0.03
C LEU A 217 -18.13 18.90 0.94
N SER A 218 -17.23 18.14 1.54
CA SER A 218 -17.62 17.07 2.47
C SER A 218 -18.12 17.65 3.80
N LYS A 219 -19.14 17.00 4.38
CA LYS A 219 -19.67 17.38 5.71
C LYS A 219 -18.73 17.02 6.87
N ARG A 220 -17.72 16.19 6.59
CA ARG A 220 -16.73 15.69 7.54
C ARG A 220 -15.34 15.74 6.91
N GLN A 221 -14.30 15.57 7.72
CA GLN A 221 -12.95 15.34 7.21
C GLN A 221 -12.90 14.11 6.29
N ILE A 222 -11.94 14.09 5.37
CA ILE A 222 -11.68 12.94 4.51
C ILE A 222 -10.87 11.91 5.30
N TYR A 223 -11.35 10.66 5.32
CA TYR A 223 -10.63 9.54 5.91
C TYR A 223 -9.84 8.78 4.86
N TYR A 224 -8.83 8.02 5.30
CA TYR A 224 -8.00 7.19 4.42
C TYR A 224 -8.85 6.26 3.53
N THR A 225 -9.90 5.68 4.10
CA THR A 225 -10.84 4.79 3.42
C THR A 225 -11.65 5.46 2.31
N ASP A 226 -11.77 6.80 2.32
CA ASP A 226 -12.38 7.56 1.24
C ASP A 226 -11.46 7.70 0.02
N LEU A 227 -10.18 7.36 0.14
CA LEU A 227 -9.23 7.48 -0.97
C LEU A 227 -9.28 6.25 -1.88
N MET A 228 -9.71 5.11 -1.35
CA MET A 228 -9.67 3.82 -2.04
C MET A 228 -10.67 3.76 -3.19
N TYR A 229 -10.26 3.06 -4.25
CA TYR A 229 -11.11 2.71 -5.37
C TYR A 229 -12.09 1.63 -4.97
N ASN A 230 -11.58 0.55 -4.36
CA ASN A 230 -12.40 -0.49 -3.76
C ASN A 230 -12.84 -0.04 -2.37
N ARG A 231 -14.15 -0.04 -2.12
CA ARG A 231 -14.70 0.30 -0.80
C ARG A 231 -15.59 -0.86 -0.32
N PRO A 232 -15.42 -1.34 0.92
CA PRO A 232 -16.36 -2.28 1.50
C PRO A 232 -17.76 -1.68 1.53
N ASN A 233 -18.77 -2.54 1.46
CA ASN A 233 -20.15 -2.13 1.62
C ASN A 233 -20.42 -1.86 3.10
N TRP A 234 -20.12 -0.64 3.55
CA TRP A 234 -20.21 -0.23 4.96
C TRP A 234 -21.64 -0.18 5.52
N ARG A 235 -22.68 -0.41 4.70
CA ARG A 235 -24.08 -0.41 5.18
C ARG A 235 -24.34 -1.48 6.24
N ASP A 236 -23.55 -2.55 6.23
CA ASP A 236 -23.71 -3.70 7.11
C ASP A 236 -22.77 -3.65 8.34
N VAL A 237 -22.07 -2.53 8.56
CA VAL A 237 -21.12 -2.36 9.68
C VAL A 237 -21.55 -1.17 10.55
N ASP A 238 -21.76 -1.41 11.84
CA ASP A 238 -22.08 -0.38 12.82
C ASP A 238 -20.94 0.64 12.93
N LYS A 239 -21.24 1.90 12.61
CA LYS A 239 -20.24 2.98 12.63
C LYS A 239 -19.85 3.33 14.06
N ASN A 240 -18.70 2.85 14.52
CA ASN A 240 -18.08 3.37 15.73
C ASN A 240 -17.51 4.77 15.47
N LYS A 241 -18.18 5.81 15.99
CA LYS A 241 -17.84 7.23 15.79
C LYS A 241 -16.71 7.75 16.69
N GLY A 242 -15.90 6.89 17.30
CA GLY A 242 -14.88 7.28 18.29
C GLY A 242 -13.48 6.69 18.08
N ILE A 243 -13.23 6.04 16.95
CA ILE A 243 -11.95 5.34 16.69
C ILE A 243 -10.85 6.29 16.18
N SER A 244 -9.60 6.01 16.52
CA SER A 244 -8.42 6.73 16.02
C SER A 244 -8.19 6.46 14.52
N ARG A 245 -7.38 7.30 13.87
CA ARG A 245 -7.05 7.17 12.43
C ARG A 245 -6.40 5.82 12.12
N THR A 246 -5.51 5.35 12.97
CA THR A 246 -4.83 4.06 12.79
C THR A 246 -5.82 2.91 12.92
N GLU A 247 -6.73 2.97 13.90
CA GLU A 247 -7.78 1.96 14.09
C GLU A 247 -8.75 1.92 12.91
N ALA A 248 -9.17 3.08 12.39
CA ALA A 248 -10.05 3.14 11.22
C ALA A 248 -9.42 2.54 9.94
N ILE A 249 -8.09 2.69 9.78
CA ILE A 249 -7.34 2.07 8.69
C ILE A 249 -7.32 0.56 8.88
N SER A 250 -6.94 0.09 10.06
CA SER A 250 -6.89 -1.34 10.38
C SER A 250 -8.27 -2.00 10.26
N GLU A 251 -9.33 -1.34 10.70
CA GLU A 251 -10.71 -1.84 10.57
C GLU A 251 -11.10 -1.98 9.09
N HIS A 252 -10.75 -1.01 8.25
CA HIS A 252 -11.02 -1.10 6.81
C HIS A 252 -10.24 -2.23 6.13
N GLU A 253 -8.96 -2.37 6.44
CA GLU A 253 -8.13 -3.46 5.93
C GLU A 253 -8.71 -4.82 6.36
N ASN A 254 -9.07 -4.95 7.64
CA ASN A 254 -9.71 -6.15 8.18
C ASN A 254 -11.05 -6.45 7.50
N LEU A 255 -11.91 -5.44 7.31
CA LEU A 255 -13.18 -5.60 6.60
C LEU A 255 -12.98 -6.02 5.15
N MET A 256 -11.97 -5.49 4.45
CA MET A 256 -11.64 -5.92 3.09
C MET A 256 -11.17 -7.37 3.05
N ILE A 257 -10.34 -7.79 4.01
CA ILE A 257 -9.87 -9.17 4.15
C ILE A 257 -11.03 -10.13 4.45
N GLU A 258 -11.98 -9.71 5.30
CA GLU A 258 -13.16 -10.51 5.67
C GLU A 258 -14.18 -10.62 4.53
N GLN A 259 -14.39 -9.54 3.76
CA GLN A 259 -15.44 -9.48 2.73
C GLN A 259 -14.97 -9.89 1.34
N ASN A 260 -13.65 -9.95 1.08
CA ASN A 260 -13.10 -10.24 -0.24
C ASN A 260 -11.97 -11.28 -0.13
N GLU A 261 -12.32 -12.55 -0.38
CA GLU A 261 -11.40 -13.69 -0.33
C GLU A 261 -10.21 -13.51 -1.29
N ALA A 262 -10.46 -13.03 -2.52
CA ALA A 262 -9.40 -12.79 -3.49
C ALA A 262 -8.40 -11.71 -3.02
N TYR A 263 -8.89 -10.67 -2.34
CA TYR A 263 -8.03 -9.66 -1.71
C TYR A 263 -7.24 -10.23 -0.55
N SER A 264 -7.88 -11.01 0.32
CA SER A 264 -7.21 -11.71 1.43
C SER A 264 -6.07 -12.60 0.92
N ASP A 265 -6.35 -13.47 -0.05
CA ASP A 265 -5.37 -14.40 -0.61
C ASP A 265 -4.22 -13.67 -1.30
N TYR A 266 -4.52 -12.62 -2.06
CA TYR A 266 -3.49 -11.77 -2.67
C TYR A 266 -2.57 -11.14 -1.61
N GLN A 267 -3.11 -10.56 -0.54
CA GLN A 267 -2.29 -9.94 0.50
C GLN A 267 -1.41 -10.98 1.22
N VAL A 268 -1.93 -12.19 1.46
CA VAL A 268 -1.15 -13.29 2.03
C VAL A 268 -0.01 -13.70 1.08
N GLN A 269 -0.31 -13.97 -0.20
CA GLN A 269 0.69 -14.38 -1.18
C GLN A 269 1.77 -13.31 -1.35
N LYS A 270 1.37 -12.05 -1.42
CA LYS A 270 2.27 -10.90 -1.50
C LYS A 270 3.20 -10.81 -0.29
N ALA A 271 2.66 -10.94 0.92
CA ALA A 271 3.44 -10.95 2.15
C ALA A 271 4.45 -12.13 2.16
N MET A 272 4.02 -13.33 1.76
CA MET A 272 4.90 -14.51 1.66
C MET A 272 6.00 -14.32 0.63
N ASN A 273 5.69 -13.77 -0.54
CA ASN A 273 6.67 -13.48 -1.59
C ASN A 273 7.69 -12.44 -1.13
N MET A 274 7.24 -11.43 -0.36
CA MET A 274 8.14 -10.45 0.22
C MET A 274 9.12 -11.09 1.21
N VAL A 275 8.64 -11.91 2.16
CA VAL A 275 9.52 -12.64 3.10
C VAL A 275 10.50 -13.54 2.35
N ARG A 276 10.05 -14.21 1.27
CA ARG A 276 10.92 -15.03 0.42
C ARG A 276 12.04 -14.23 -0.24
N LYS A 277 11.80 -12.98 -0.63
CA LYS A 277 12.83 -12.11 -1.23
C LYS A 277 13.77 -11.51 -0.17
N MET A 278 13.27 -11.19 1.02
CA MET A 278 14.06 -10.56 2.08
C MET A 278 15.08 -11.51 2.71
N TYR A 279 14.72 -12.79 2.87
CA TYR A 279 15.56 -13.77 3.55
C TYR A 279 15.97 -14.90 2.60
N THR A 280 17.27 -14.99 2.35
CA THR A 280 17.90 -16.09 1.59
C THR A 280 18.16 -17.33 2.47
N GLN A 281 18.29 -17.12 3.78
CA GLN A 281 18.49 -18.17 4.79
C GLN A 281 17.32 -18.22 5.76
N SER A 282 17.31 -19.22 6.65
CA SER A 282 16.30 -19.26 7.70
C SER A 282 16.51 -18.11 8.68
N GLU A 283 15.41 -17.53 9.14
CA GLU A 283 15.42 -16.57 10.24
C GLU A 283 15.74 -17.27 11.59
N VAL A 284 15.50 -18.58 11.71
CA VAL A 284 15.85 -19.37 12.90
C VAL A 284 17.22 -20.01 12.71
N THR A 285 18.17 -19.62 13.56
CA THR A 285 19.57 -20.07 13.52
C THR A 285 19.82 -21.15 14.58
N ASP A 286 19.38 -22.37 14.30
CA ASP A 286 19.57 -23.55 15.14
C ASP A 286 20.27 -24.69 14.40
N GLN A 287 20.45 -25.85 15.04
CA GLN A 287 21.12 -27.00 14.42
C GLN A 287 20.40 -27.56 13.17
N TRP A 288 19.14 -27.17 12.93
CA TRP A 288 18.34 -27.59 11.77
C TRP A 288 18.25 -26.51 10.68
N SER A 289 18.93 -25.37 10.87
CA SER A 289 19.02 -24.30 9.87
C SER A 289 19.98 -24.61 8.72
N ASN A 290 20.58 -25.81 8.72
CA ASN A 290 21.46 -26.28 7.65
C ASN A 290 20.67 -26.53 6.36
N GLY A 291 21.15 -25.97 5.25
CA GLY A 291 20.55 -26.13 3.92
C GLY A 291 19.73 -24.93 3.45
N GLU A 292 19.10 -25.06 2.29
CA GLU A 292 18.34 -23.97 1.68
C GLU A 292 17.02 -23.72 2.42
N ALA A 293 16.79 -22.46 2.82
CA ALA A 293 15.52 -22.07 3.38
C ALA A 293 14.52 -21.78 2.26
N THR A 294 13.51 -22.65 2.12
CA THR A 294 12.51 -22.53 1.06
C THR A 294 11.12 -22.25 1.60
N GLN A 295 10.85 -22.59 2.87
CA GLN A 295 9.53 -22.56 3.47
C GLN A 295 9.21 -21.20 4.09
N ILE A 296 8.03 -20.66 3.78
CA ILE A 296 7.47 -19.49 4.47
C ILE A 296 6.39 -20.02 5.40
N HIS A 297 6.64 -19.95 6.70
CA HIS A 297 5.80 -20.52 7.72
C HIS A 297 4.98 -19.44 8.41
N HIS A 298 3.69 -19.69 8.61
CA HIS A 298 2.84 -18.89 9.47
C HIS A 298 3.06 -19.30 10.94
N ILE A 299 3.64 -18.41 11.75
CA ILE A 299 3.88 -18.67 13.19
C ILE A 299 2.55 -18.98 13.89
N PHE A 300 1.51 -18.21 13.57
CA PHE A 300 0.11 -18.47 13.88
C PHE A 300 -0.61 -18.91 12.60
N PRO A 301 -1.12 -20.17 12.51
CA PRO A 301 -1.67 -20.74 11.28
C PRO A 301 -2.80 -19.93 10.66
N LYS A 302 -2.85 -19.87 9.31
CA LYS A 302 -3.93 -19.20 8.56
C LYS A 302 -5.32 -19.78 8.88
N SER A 303 -5.42 -21.10 9.12
CA SER A 303 -6.70 -21.77 9.44
C SER A 303 -7.34 -21.21 10.70
N ASP A 304 -6.51 -20.94 11.71
CA ASP A 304 -6.96 -20.58 13.04
C ASP A 304 -6.97 -19.05 13.21
N PHE A 305 -6.04 -18.37 12.52
CA PHE A 305 -5.83 -16.92 12.60
C PHE A 305 -5.81 -16.27 11.20
N PRO A 306 -6.91 -16.35 10.41
CA PRO A 306 -6.94 -15.80 9.06
C PRO A 306 -6.63 -14.29 9.01
N LYS A 307 -7.02 -13.55 10.05
CA LYS A 307 -6.74 -12.11 10.20
C LYS A 307 -5.25 -11.80 10.33
N LEU A 308 -4.44 -12.74 10.81
CA LEU A 308 -2.99 -12.58 10.97
C LEU A 308 -2.19 -13.06 9.74
N ALA A 309 -2.84 -13.72 8.78
CA ALA A 309 -2.15 -14.46 7.72
C ALA A 309 -1.32 -13.58 6.76
N HIS A 310 -1.69 -12.30 6.62
CA HIS A 310 -1.03 -11.34 5.73
C HIS A 310 0.01 -10.47 6.45
N TYR A 311 0.12 -10.56 7.77
CA TYR A 311 1.12 -9.81 8.53
C TYR A 311 2.50 -10.42 8.29
N LEU A 312 3.45 -9.59 7.85
CA LEU A 312 4.86 -10.01 7.70
C LEU A 312 5.43 -10.48 9.04
N GLU A 313 4.94 -9.87 10.12
CA GLU A 313 5.27 -10.18 11.51
C GLU A 313 4.80 -11.58 11.95
N ASN A 314 3.84 -12.18 11.23
CA ASN A 314 3.37 -13.56 11.45
C ASN A 314 4.04 -14.59 10.51
N LEU A 315 4.92 -14.14 9.61
CA LEU A 315 5.57 -15.00 8.63
C LEU A 315 7.05 -15.16 8.95
N ILE A 316 7.55 -16.39 8.92
CA ILE A 316 8.95 -16.69 9.19
C ILE A 316 9.56 -17.63 8.13
N LYS A 317 10.78 -17.33 7.69
CA LYS A 317 11.51 -18.15 6.71
C LYS A 317 12.22 -19.32 7.40
N LEU A 318 11.94 -20.55 6.96
CA LEU A 318 12.48 -21.79 7.54
C LEU A 318 13.07 -22.73 6.47
N THR A 319 13.97 -23.62 6.89
CA THR A 319 14.35 -24.80 6.10
C THR A 319 13.21 -25.83 6.06
N PRO A 320 13.18 -26.75 5.08
CA PRO A 320 12.21 -27.84 5.07
C PRO A 320 12.22 -28.67 6.36
N THR A 321 13.40 -28.95 6.93
CA THR A 321 13.53 -29.70 8.18
C THR A 321 12.89 -28.96 9.34
N GLN A 322 13.21 -27.67 9.52
CA GLN A 322 12.59 -26.84 10.55
C GLN A 322 11.06 -26.79 10.39
N HIS A 323 10.58 -26.62 9.16
CA HIS A 323 9.15 -26.53 8.90
C HIS A 323 8.40 -27.84 9.19
N TYR A 324 8.82 -28.94 8.58
CA TYR A 324 8.06 -30.20 8.57
C TYR A 324 8.38 -31.16 9.72
N THR A 325 9.42 -30.88 10.51
CA THR A 325 9.79 -31.74 11.65
C THR A 325 9.76 -31.01 12.99
N LYS A 326 9.91 -29.68 12.99
CA LYS A 326 9.93 -28.88 14.23
C LYS A 326 8.67 -28.07 14.40
N ALA A 327 8.35 -27.18 13.46
CA ALA A 327 7.14 -26.37 13.52
C ALA A 327 5.87 -27.24 13.41
N HIS A 328 5.89 -28.23 12.51
CA HIS A 328 4.85 -29.23 12.31
C HIS A 328 5.37 -30.64 12.62
N PRO A 329 5.36 -31.11 13.88
CA PRO A 329 5.93 -32.41 14.24
C PRO A 329 5.36 -33.56 13.40
N SER A 330 6.24 -34.46 12.96
CA SER A 330 5.89 -35.64 12.16
C SER A 330 5.11 -35.31 10.87
N ASN A 331 5.44 -34.19 10.20
CA ASN A 331 4.78 -33.69 9.00
C ASN A 331 3.28 -33.40 9.16
N LYS A 332 2.78 -33.26 10.39
CA LYS A 332 1.38 -32.93 10.66
C LYS A 332 1.18 -31.43 10.51
N THR A 333 0.97 -30.96 9.30
CA THR A 333 0.82 -29.53 8.97
C THR A 333 -0.38 -28.85 9.63
N GLN A 334 -1.30 -29.64 10.19
CA GLN A 334 -2.45 -29.15 10.98
C GLN A 334 -2.13 -28.95 12.47
N GLN A 335 -0.91 -29.26 12.92
CA GLN A 335 -0.49 -29.15 14.32
C GLN A 335 0.72 -28.23 14.43
N ILE A 336 0.72 -27.35 15.43
CA ILE A 336 1.86 -26.49 15.74
C ILE A 336 2.55 -26.98 17.01
N ASN A 337 3.87 -27.12 16.96
CA ASN A 337 4.69 -27.31 18.15
C ASN A 337 4.81 -25.98 18.91
N LYS A 338 4.30 -25.93 20.15
CA LYS A 338 4.35 -24.72 20.98
C LYS A 338 5.77 -24.28 21.35
N ASP A 339 6.65 -25.21 21.68
CA ASP A 339 8.04 -24.87 22.00
C ASP A 339 8.76 -24.26 20.79
N TYR A 340 8.52 -24.83 19.61
CA TYR A 340 9.12 -24.31 18.38
C TYR A 340 8.42 -23.01 17.91
N GLN A 341 7.14 -22.82 18.23
CA GLN A 341 6.43 -21.55 18.00
C GLN A 341 7.08 -20.42 18.80
N LEU A 342 7.46 -20.65 20.06
CA LEU A 342 8.23 -19.69 20.86
C LEU A 342 9.57 -19.36 20.20
N ILE A 343 10.32 -20.36 19.74
CA ILE A 343 11.60 -20.16 19.04
C ILE A 343 11.41 -19.27 17.81
N CYS A 344 10.37 -19.53 17.01
CA CYS A 344 10.02 -18.70 15.86
C CYS A 344 9.70 -17.26 16.27
N LEU A 345 8.90 -17.05 17.33
CA LEU A 345 8.56 -15.70 17.82
C LEU A 345 9.81 -14.94 18.30
N LEU A 346 10.72 -15.60 19.01
CA LEU A 346 11.97 -14.99 19.47
C LEU A 346 12.86 -14.60 18.27
N ALA A 347 13.05 -15.51 17.31
CA ALA A 347 13.81 -15.23 16.09
C ALA A 347 13.15 -14.10 15.27
N LYS A 348 11.82 -14.08 15.17
CA LYS A 348 11.09 -13.00 14.50
C LYS A 348 11.29 -11.66 15.19
N THR A 349 11.33 -11.65 16.53
CA THR A 349 11.63 -10.45 17.31
C THR A 349 12.98 -9.87 16.91
N ASP A 350 14.00 -10.72 16.77
CA ASP A 350 15.35 -10.32 16.34
C ASP A 350 15.39 -9.79 14.90
N SER A 351 14.71 -10.46 13.96
CA SER A 351 14.57 -10.01 12.57
C SER A 351 13.95 -8.61 12.49
N ILE A 352 12.85 -8.40 13.20
CA ILE A 352 12.11 -7.13 13.21
C ILE A 352 12.96 -6.02 13.84
N GLU A 353 13.59 -6.28 14.98
CA GLU A 353 14.45 -5.32 15.67
C GLU A 353 15.63 -4.91 14.76
N THR A 354 16.27 -5.87 14.10
CA THR A 354 17.37 -5.63 13.16
C THR A 354 16.94 -4.77 11.97
N SER A 355 15.79 -5.10 11.36
CA SER A 355 15.23 -4.36 10.24
C SER A 355 14.93 -2.90 10.61
N ILE A 356 14.30 -2.67 11.77
CA ILE A 356 13.99 -1.33 12.26
C ILE A 356 15.27 -0.54 12.58
N LYS A 357 16.28 -1.16 13.21
CA LYS A 357 17.57 -0.52 13.50
C LYS A 357 18.32 -0.10 12.24
N LYS A 358 18.17 -0.85 11.14
CA LYS A 358 18.71 -0.49 9.82
C LYS A 358 17.91 0.61 9.11
N GLY A 359 16.77 1.02 9.67
CA GLY A 359 15.86 1.97 9.03
C GLY A 359 15.09 1.37 7.85
N GLU A 360 14.92 0.05 7.81
CA GLU A 360 14.06 -0.60 6.82
C GLU A 360 12.59 -0.41 7.24
N PHE A 361 11.72 -0.13 6.27
CA PHE A 361 10.30 0.20 6.51
C PHE A 361 9.37 -1.00 6.30
N VAL A 362 9.92 -2.21 6.45
CA VAL A 362 9.21 -3.48 6.20
C VAL A 362 8.28 -3.83 7.36
N TYR A 363 8.82 -3.81 8.58
CA TYR A 363 8.14 -4.25 9.79
C TYR A 363 7.70 -3.09 10.68
N ARG A 364 6.73 -3.36 11.55
CA ARG A 364 6.35 -2.46 12.66
C ARG A 364 6.28 -3.23 13.96
N LYS A 365 6.86 -2.69 15.03
CA LYS A 365 6.81 -3.27 16.38
C LYS A 365 5.36 -3.46 16.83
N GLU A 366 4.52 -2.46 16.55
CA GLU A 366 3.11 -2.45 16.93
C GLU A 366 2.33 -3.55 16.21
N SER A 367 2.66 -3.82 14.94
CA SER A 367 2.05 -4.91 14.18
C SER A 367 2.46 -6.27 14.74
N PHE A 368 3.69 -6.42 15.24
CA PHE A 368 4.13 -7.65 15.90
C PHE A 368 3.47 -7.86 17.26
N ILE A 369 3.35 -6.80 18.06
CA ILE A 369 2.61 -6.84 19.34
C ILE A 369 1.15 -7.23 19.10
N TYR A 370 0.51 -6.69 18.06
CA TYR A 370 -0.84 -7.10 17.66
C TYR A 370 -0.93 -8.59 17.28
N VAL A 371 0.03 -9.11 16.51
CA VAL A 371 0.13 -10.54 16.16
C VAL A 371 0.26 -11.40 17.42
N ILE A 372 1.12 -11.02 18.36
CA ILE A 372 1.30 -11.75 19.63
C ILE A 372 0.03 -11.73 20.47
N ASN A 373 -0.54 -10.54 20.70
CA ASN A 373 -1.75 -10.37 21.52
C ASN A 373 -2.93 -11.17 20.96
N THR A 374 -3.08 -11.17 19.62
CA THR A 374 -4.15 -11.92 18.96
C THR A 374 -3.88 -13.42 18.97
N GLY A 375 -2.65 -13.85 18.66
CA GLY A 375 -2.28 -15.26 18.54
C GLY A 375 -2.17 -16.01 19.86
N LEU A 376 -1.82 -15.30 20.95
CA LEU A 376 -1.68 -15.86 22.30
C LEU A 376 -2.80 -15.45 23.26
N THR A 377 -3.76 -14.63 22.82
CA THR A 377 -4.83 -14.08 23.69
C THR A 377 -4.26 -13.27 24.86
N GLU A 378 -3.31 -12.39 24.56
CA GLU A 378 -2.56 -11.57 25.53
C GLU A 378 -2.87 -10.08 25.37
N LYS A 379 -2.44 -9.29 26.36
CA LYS A 379 -2.60 -7.82 26.38
C LYS A 379 -1.28 -7.11 26.68
N LEU A 380 -0.26 -7.40 25.88
CA LEU A 380 1.00 -6.68 25.93
C LEU A 380 0.78 -5.21 25.55
N ASP A 381 1.42 -4.32 26.30
CA ASP A 381 1.45 -2.89 26.03
C ASP A 381 2.27 -2.60 24.76
N TYR A 382 1.81 -1.66 23.93
CA TYR A 382 2.46 -1.28 22.67
C TYR A 382 3.76 -0.49 22.86
N GLU A 383 3.96 0.10 24.03
CA GLU A 383 5.12 0.94 24.36
C GLU A 383 6.34 0.13 24.79
N ILE A 384 6.21 -1.18 25.04
CA ILE A 384 7.33 -2.02 25.48
C ILE A 384 8.43 -2.15 24.42
N ASP A 385 9.67 -2.34 24.86
CA ASP A 385 10.82 -2.58 23.98
C ASP A 385 10.96 -4.06 23.58
N PHE A 386 11.85 -4.34 22.62
CA PHE A 386 12.07 -5.71 22.12
C PHE A 386 12.58 -6.67 23.20
N ARG A 387 13.37 -6.18 24.16
CA ARG A 387 13.84 -7.01 25.28
C ARG A 387 12.67 -7.46 26.16
N LYS A 388 11.76 -6.56 26.47
CA LYS A 388 10.55 -6.84 27.24
C LYS A 388 9.61 -7.77 26.48
N ILE A 389 9.46 -7.63 25.16
CA ILE A 389 8.71 -8.57 24.31
C ILE A 389 9.25 -10.00 24.49
N LYS A 390 10.57 -10.22 24.38
CA LYS A 390 11.18 -11.55 24.56
C LYS A 390 10.93 -12.13 25.96
N ASN A 391 11.05 -11.30 27.00
CA ASN A 391 10.80 -11.72 28.38
C ASN A 391 9.34 -12.14 28.59
N GLU A 392 8.39 -11.38 28.04
CA GLU A 392 6.96 -11.72 28.13
C GLU A 392 6.64 -13.00 27.35
N LEU A 393 7.19 -13.18 26.15
CA LEU A 393 7.05 -14.43 25.38
C LEU A 393 7.56 -15.63 26.18
N ALA A 394 8.75 -15.54 26.78
CA ALA A 394 9.27 -16.60 27.63
C ALA A 394 8.38 -16.86 28.85
N ARG A 395 7.83 -15.81 29.48
CA ARG A 395 6.90 -15.95 30.61
C ARG A 395 5.61 -16.67 30.21
N ILE A 396 5.00 -16.26 29.10
CA ILE A 396 3.72 -16.80 28.60
C ILE A 396 3.85 -18.30 28.32
N TYR A 397 4.89 -18.70 27.58
CA TYR A 397 5.08 -20.10 27.20
C TYR A 397 5.53 -21.01 28.35
N ASN A 398 6.20 -20.46 29.38
CA ASN A 398 6.56 -21.22 30.57
C ASN A 398 5.43 -21.32 31.61
N ALA A 399 4.35 -20.54 31.45
CA ALA A 399 3.17 -20.57 32.32
C ALA A 399 2.04 -21.47 31.78
N ALA A 400 2.16 -21.94 30.53
CA ALA A 400 1.15 -22.67 29.77
C ALA A 400 1.17 -24.19 30.00
#